data_AF-W6MMD8-F1
#
_entry.id   AF-W6MMD8-F1
#
_cell.length_a   1.000
_cell.length_b   1.000
_cell.length_c   1.000
_cell.angle_alpha   90.00
_cell.angle_beta   90.00
_cell.angle_gamma   90.00
#
_symmetry.space_group_name_H-M   'P 1'
#
loop_
_entity.id
_entity.type
_entity.pdbx_description
1 polymer ?
#
loop_
_entity_poly.entity_id
_entity_poly.type
_entity_poly.pdbx_seq_one_letter_code
_entity_poly.pdbx_strand_id
1 'polypeptide(L)'
;MSDNTDSNKPSTFDWWRRTMEYKTGMGLTPESKEAYEKDLAVRTKTKDCEKCYEYRDWMLTYSPSVVFMLDQIKKLGSKLDSKDIICDECDDLRGGGYHPDMGILLCQNRILDKWHLGDVLSHELVHAYDDRKFKVDWLNLKHHACSEIRASSLSGECRISQEFWKGALGKVSKGHQNCVKRRAVLSVMANPNCDSRETAEKAVDEVWASCFNDPRPYEMIYR
;
A
#
# COMPACT_ATOMS: atom_id res chain seq x y z
N MET A 1 -19.06 34.96 -4.71
CA MET A 1 -20.18 34.01 -4.78
C MET A 1 -19.74 32.79 -4.00
N SER A 2 -20.25 32.70 -2.77
CA SER A 2 -19.89 31.66 -1.82
C SER A 2 -20.81 30.48 -2.09
N ASP A 3 -20.27 29.40 -2.67
CA ASP A 3 -21.05 28.21 -2.96
C ASP A 3 -21.37 27.49 -1.65
N ASN A 4 -22.66 27.48 -1.32
CA ASN A 4 -23.24 26.97 -0.09
C ASN A 4 -23.67 25.52 -0.35
N THR A 5 -22.75 24.57 -0.22
CA THR A 5 -23.01 23.13 -0.43
C THR A 5 -22.92 22.32 0.86
N ASP A 6 -23.41 22.85 1.99
CA ASP A 6 -23.39 22.14 3.29
C ASP A 6 -24.79 21.90 3.89
N SER A 7 -25.84 21.86 3.06
CA SER A 7 -27.24 21.81 3.52
C SER A 7 -27.92 20.44 3.44
N ASN A 8 -27.20 19.33 3.24
CA ASN A 8 -27.85 18.01 3.05
C ASN A 8 -27.17 16.83 3.76
N LYS A 9 -26.37 17.07 4.81
CA LYS A 9 -25.87 15.98 5.66
C LYS A 9 -26.93 15.64 6.72
N PRO A 10 -27.45 14.40 6.78
CA PRO A 10 -28.44 14.04 7.78
C PRO A 10 -27.87 14.23 9.19
N SER A 11 -28.71 14.75 10.09
CA SER A 11 -28.31 15.06 11.47
C SER A 11 -27.73 13.82 12.17
N THR A 12 -26.87 14.02 13.16
CA THR A 12 -26.29 12.91 13.95
C THR A 12 -27.39 12.00 14.53
N PHE A 13 -28.52 12.58 14.94
CA PHE A 13 -29.68 11.86 15.45
C PHE A 13 -30.39 11.04 14.36
N ASP A 14 -30.61 11.61 13.18
CA ASP A 14 -31.22 10.89 12.05
C ASP A 14 -30.38 9.71 11.60
N TRP A 15 -29.06 9.88 11.56
CA TRP A 15 -28.16 8.78 11.26
C TRP A 15 -28.27 7.66 12.30
N TRP A 16 -28.25 8.01 13.59
CA TRP A 16 -28.42 7.04 14.68
C TRP A 16 -29.73 6.27 14.55
N ARG A 17 -30.85 6.97 14.32
CA ARG A 17 -32.17 6.35 14.13
C ARG A 17 -32.16 5.36 12.96
N ARG A 18 -31.67 5.77 11.78
CA ARG A 18 -31.57 4.91 10.60
C ARG A 18 -30.66 3.70 10.83
N THR A 19 -29.55 3.87 11.56
CA THR A 19 -28.68 2.76 11.96
C THR A 19 -29.41 1.77 12.88
N MET A 20 -30.23 2.25 13.82
CA MET A 20 -31.02 1.38 14.71
C MET A 20 -32.11 0.63 13.94
N GLU A 21 -32.82 1.30 13.03
CA GLU A 21 -33.79 0.68 12.12
C GLU A 21 -33.12 -0.44 11.29
N TYR A 22 -31.96 -0.16 10.70
CA TYR A 22 -31.18 -1.15 9.93
C TYR A 22 -30.72 -2.34 10.77
N LYS A 23 -30.21 -2.10 11.99
CA LYS A 23 -29.70 -3.17 12.88
C LYS A 23 -30.80 -4.04 13.48
N THR A 24 -31.94 -3.44 13.82
CA THR A 24 -33.05 -4.14 14.48
C THR A 24 -34.04 -4.74 13.48
N GLY A 25 -34.04 -4.26 12.24
CA GLY A 25 -35.05 -4.60 11.23
C GLY A 25 -36.43 -3.98 11.51
N MET A 26 -36.59 -3.25 12.62
CA MET A 26 -37.87 -2.66 13.01
C MET A 26 -38.14 -1.42 12.14
N GLY A 27 -39.21 -1.46 11.35
CA GLY A 27 -39.58 -0.37 10.44
C GLY A 27 -38.70 -0.28 9.18
N LEU A 28 -37.88 -1.29 8.90
CA LEU A 28 -37.01 -1.31 7.73
C LEU A 28 -37.77 -1.75 6.46
N THR A 29 -37.84 -0.85 5.49
CA THR A 29 -38.38 -1.13 4.15
C THR A 29 -37.24 -1.48 3.19
N PRO A 30 -37.48 -2.21 2.08
CA PRO A 30 -36.46 -2.47 1.06
C PRO A 30 -35.81 -1.17 0.53
N GLU A 31 -36.61 -0.13 0.30
CA GLU A 31 -36.16 1.16 -0.22
C GLU A 31 -35.31 1.91 0.83
N SER A 32 -35.75 1.93 2.09
CA SER A 32 -34.99 2.58 3.17
C SER A 32 -33.70 1.82 3.50
N LYS A 33 -33.69 0.50 3.33
CA LYS A 33 -32.49 -0.34 3.44
C LYS A 33 -31.48 0.01 2.35
N GLU A 34 -31.88 0.00 1.08
CA GLU A 34 -30.99 0.31 -0.03
C GLU A 34 -30.42 1.73 0.07
N ALA A 35 -31.26 2.72 0.41
CA ALA A 35 -30.82 4.10 0.62
C ALA A 35 -29.83 4.21 1.80
N TYR A 36 -30.07 3.48 2.89
CA TYR A 36 -29.13 3.44 4.02
C TYR A 36 -27.80 2.77 3.65
N GLU A 37 -27.80 1.69 2.89
CA GLU A 37 -26.58 1.00 2.45
C GLU A 37 -25.73 1.89 1.52
N LYS A 38 -26.36 2.62 0.58
CA LYS A 38 -25.68 3.62 -0.25
C LYS A 38 -25.05 4.73 0.58
N ASP A 39 -25.81 5.32 1.50
CA ASP A 39 -25.32 6.38 2.39
C ASP A 39 -24.20 5.87 3.31
N LEU A 40 -24.31 4.64 3.81
CA LEU A 40 -23.29 3.98 4.62
C LEU A 40 -22.01 3.75 3.84
N ALA A 41 -22.11 3.30 2.58
CA ALA A 41 -20.96 3.10 1.70
C ALA A 41 -20.22 4.43 1.47
N VAL A 42 -20.95 5.50 1.11
CA VAL A 42 -20.36 6.84 0.93
C VAL A 42 -19.70 7.33 2.21
N ARG A 43 -20.40 7.23 3.36
CA ARG A 43 -19.85 7.66 4.66
C ARG A 43 -18.61 6.88 5.07
N THR A 44 -18.60 5.57 4.84
CA THR A 44 -17.45 4.71 5.14
C THR A 44 -16.27 5.11 4.27
N LYS A 45 -16.49 5.23 2.95
CA LYS A 45 -15.46 5.68 1.99
C LYS A 45 -14.87 7.03 2.36
N THR A 46 -15.69 8.02 2.70
CA THR A 46 -15.17 9.34 3.11
C THR A 46 -14.29 9.24 4.36
N LYS A 47 -14.75 8.50 5.37
CA LYS A 47 -13.99 8.34 6.63
C LYS A 47 -12.68 7.59 6.45
N ASP A 48 -12.71 6.52 5.68
CA ASP A 48 -11.51 5.70 5.42
C ASP A 48 -10.48 6.52 4.62
N CYS A 49 -10.92 7.40 3.71
CA CYS A 49 -10.05 8.26 2.91
C CYS A 49 -9.45 9.38 3.77
N GLU A 50 -10.26 10.05 4.60
CA GLU A 50 -9.78 11.03 5.58
C GLU A 50 -8.72 10.42 6.51
N LYS A 51 -8.99 9.22 7.03
CA LYS A 51 -8.07 8.49 7.91
C LYS A 51 -6.78 8.07 7.18
N CYS A 52 -6.89 7.63 5.93
CA CYS A 52 -5.72 7.32 5.11
C CYS A 52 -4.83 8.55 4.93
N TYR A 53 -5.41 9.73 4.66
CA TYR A 53 -4.65 10.97 4.54
C TYR A 53 -4.03 11.42 5.88
N GLU A 54 -4.74 11.28 7.01
CA GLU A 54 -4.17 11.54 8.33
C GLU A 54 -2.92 10.67 8.57
N TYR A 55 -3.00 9.37 8.27
CA TYR A 55 -1.90 8.44 8.41
C TYR A 55 -0.76 8.73 7.44
N ARG A 56 -1.06 9.04 6.18
CA ARG A 56 -0.09 9.48 5.17
C ARG A 56 0.68 10.69 5.68
N ASP A 57 -0.01 11.74 6.09
CA ASP A 57 0.62 13.00 6.52
C ASP A 57 1.48 12.80 7.77
N TRP A 58 1.02 11.94 8.69
CA TRP A 58 1.82 11.52 9.82
C TRP A 58 3.11 10.80 9.37
N MET A 59 3.04 9.89 8.40
CA MET A 59 4.22 9.19 7.87
C MET A 59 5.20 10.13 7.17
N LEU A 60 4.68 11.06 6.35
CA LEU A 60 5.49 12.07 5.66
C LEU A 60 6.24 12.99 6.62
N THR A 61 5.72 13.17 7.83
CA THR A 61 6.30 14.06 8.84
C THR A 61 7.21 13.31 9.81
N TYR A 62 6.80 12.14 10.28
CA TYR A 62 7.37 11.51 11.47
C TYR A 62 8.02 10.15 11.22
N SER A 63 7.78 9.49 10.09
CA SER A 63 8.42 8.19 9.81
C SER A 63 9.82 8.38 9.25
N PRO A 64 10.89 7.96 9.95
CA PRO A 64 12.26 8.15 9.48
C PRO A 64 12.51 7.46 8.14
N SER A 65 11.94 6.28 7.92
CA SER A 65 12.06 5.52 6.68
C SER A 65 11.45 6.28 5.49
N VAL A 66 10.23 6.79 5.67
CA VAL A 66 9.50 7.52 4.62
C VAL A 66 10.20 8.85 4.29
N VAL A 67 10.54 9.63 5.32
CA VAL A 67 11.26 10.90 5.16
C VAL A 67 12.62 10.69 4.46
N PHE A 68 13.35 9.65 4.86
CA PHE A 68 14.62 9.30 4.23
C PHE A 68 14.43 8.94 2.75
N MET A 69 13.48 8.06 2.42
CA MET A 69 13.24 7.66 1.03
C MET A 69 12.85 8.83 0.13
N LEU A 70 12.01 9.75 0.62
CA LEU A 70 11.63 10.96 -0.11
C LEU A 70 12.86 11.85 -0.39
N ASP A 71 13.76 12.02 0.58
CA ASP A 71 15.01 12.75 0.39
C ASP A 71 15.93 12.07 -0.65
N GLN A 72 16.03 10.74 -0.62
CA GLN A 72 16.82 9.98 -1.59
C GLN A 72 16.25 10.08 -3.02
N ILE A 73 14.92 10.02 -3.17
CA ILE A 73 14.24 10.23 -4.44
C ILE A 73 14.48 11.66 -4.95
N LYS A 74 14.42 12.65 -4.05
CA LYS A 74 14.67 14.06 -4.38
C LYS A 74 16.09 14.28 -4.90
N LYS A 75 17.08 13.63 -4.29
CA LYS A 75 18.50 13.66 -4.74
C LYS A 75 18.70 13.09 -6.16
N LEU A 76 17.79 12.24 -6.64
CA LEU A 76 17.80 11.72 -8.01
C LEU A 76 17.13 12.67 -9.02
N GLY A 77 16.77 13.89 -8.61
CA GLY A 77 16.22 14.93 -9.48
C GLY A 77 14.70 14.95 -9.60
N SER A 78 13.98 14.20 -8.76
CA SER A 78 12.52 14.14 -8.78
C SER A 78 11.87 15.05 -7.74
N LYS A 79 10.66 15.52 -8.05
CA LYS A 79 9.74 16.10 -7.07
C LYS A 79 8.59 15.12 -6.90
N LEU A 80 8.73 14.20 -5.94
CA LEU A 80 7.61 13.42 -5.43
C LEU A 80 7.17 14.12 -4.15
N ASP A 81 6.04 14.81 -4.21
CA ASP A 81 5.47 15.59 -3.11
C ASP A 81 4.22 14.90 -2.55
N SER A 82 3.67 15.41 -1.45
CA SER A 82 2.46 14.85 -0.81
C SER A 82 1.25 14.77 -1.75
N LYS A 83 1.16 15.68 -2.73
CA LYS A 83 0.11 15.69 -3.76
C LYS A 83 0.18 14.50 -4.73
N ASP A 84 1.35 13.91 -4.87
CA ASP A 84 1.61 12.76 -5.74
C ASP A 84 1.38 11.43 -4.98
N ILE A 85 0.90 11.50 -3.73
CA ILE A 85 0.57 10.35 -2.87
C ILE A 85 -0.92 10.46 -2.52
N ILE A 86 -1.74 9.71 -3.23
CA ILE A 86 -3.21 9.82 -3.21
C ILE A 86 -3.79 8.64 -2.42
N CYS A 87 -4.80 8.90 -1.61
CA CYS A 87 -5.60 7.87 -0.97
C CYS A 87 -6.91 7.72 -1.76
N ASP A 88 -7.21 6.53 -2.26
CA ASP A 88 -8.49 6.24 -2.91
C ASP A 88 -8.90 4.78 -2.67
N GLU A 89 -10.14 4.46 -3.02
CA GLU A 89 -10.67 3.11 -3.01
C GLU A 89 -10.14 2.28 -4.18
N CYS A 90 -9.72 1.06 -3.91
CA CYS A 90 -9.22 0.12 -4.91
C CYS A 90 -10.08 -1.15 -4.94
N ASP A 91 -10.33 -1.68 -6.14
CA ASP A 91 -11.06 -2.94 -6.32
C ASP A 91 -10.20 -4.17 -6.00
N ASP A 92 -8.90 -4.07 -6.20
CA ASP A 92 -7.96 -5.15 -5.95
C ASP A 92 -7.60 -5.31 -4.47
N LEU A 93 -6.88 -6.39 -4.15
CA LEU A 93 -6.49 -6.74 -2.78
C LEU A 93 -5.12 -6.14 -2.38
N ARG A 94 -4.57 -5.20 -3.15
CA ARG A 94 -3.25 -4.61 -2.86
C ARG A 94 -3.38 -3.39 -1.94
N GLY A 95 -2.35 -3.12 -1.13
CA GLY A 95 -2.35 -1.98 -0.21
C GLY A 95 -2.13 -0.63 -0.90
N GLY A 96 -1.48 -0.64 -2.07
CA GLY A 96 -1.16 0.55 -2.86
C GLY A 96 -0.48 0.18 -4.18
N GLY A 97 0.00 1.19 -4.90
CA GLY A 97 0.78 1.01 -6.12
C GLY A 97 1.49 2.27 -6.55
N TYR A 98 2.62 2.09 -7.23
CA TYR A 98 3.40 3.15 -7.86
C TYR A 98 3.23 3.15 -9.38
N HIS A 99 3.12 4.35 -9.97
CA HIS A 99 3.19 4.55 -11.41
C HIS A 99 4.12 5.74 -11.74
N PRO A 100 5.03 5.63 -12.73
CA PRO A 100 5.98 6.69 -13.07
C PRO A 100 5.35 8.07 -13.29
N ASP A 101 4.22 8.11 -14.00
CA ASP A 101 3.54 9.37 -14.36
C ASP A 101 2.48 9.84 -13.35
N MET A 102 1.93 8.93 -12.53
CA MET A 102 0.78 9.24 -11.65
C MET A 102 1.17 9.34 -10.17
N GLY A 103 2.36 8.86 -9.79
CA GLY A 103 2.80 8.84 -8.40
C GLY A 103 2.35 7.57 -7.67
N ILE A 104 1.98 7.73 -6.40
CA ILE A 104 1.64 6.65 -5.48
C ILE A 104 0.15 6.69 -5.16
N LEU A 105 -0.52 5.54 -5.30
CA LEU A 105 -1.86 5.29 -4.81
C LEU A 105 -1.79 4.46 -3.54
N LEU A 106 -2.49 4.88 -2.48
CA LEU A 106 -2.73 4.14 -1.25
C LEU A 106 -4.21 3.70 -1.23
N CYS A 107 -4.44 2.40 -1.18
CA CYS A 107 -5.78 1.82 -1.22
C CYS A 107 -6.43 1.90 0.17
N GLN A 108 -7.18 2.97 0.42
CA GLN A 108 -7.75 3.31 1.73
C GLN A 108 -8.58 2.17 2.34
N ASN A 109 -9.30 1.41 1.52
CA ASN A 109 -10.10 0.25 1.92
C ASN A 109 -9.28 -1.02 2.24
N ARG A 110 -7.95 -0.97 2.05
CA ARG A 110 -7.00 -2.06 2.33
C ARG A 110 -6.00 -1.71 3.45
N ILE A 111 -5.98 -0.47 3.90
CA ILE A 111 -5.15 -0.03 5.02
C ILE A 111 -5.81 -0.43 6.35
N LEU A 112 -5.04 -1.13 7.19
CA LEU A 112 -5.55 -1.68 8.46
C LEU A 112 -5.34 -0.68 9.59
N ASP A 113 -4.13 -0.14 9.67
CA ASP A 113 -3.73 0.86 10.64
C ASP A 113 -2.61 1.73 10.07
N LYS A 114 -2.17 2.69 10.89
CA LYS A 114 -1.14 3.66 10.53
C LYS A 114 0.20 2.98 10.18
N TRP A 115 0.58 1.91 10.87
CA TRP A 115 1.85 1.22 10.63
C TRP A 115 1.80 0.40 9.34
N HIS A 116 0.68 -0.25 9.07
CA HIS A 116 0.45 -0.91 7.78
C HIS A 116 0.56 0.08 6.62
N LEU A 117 -0.01 1.29 6.75
CA LEU A 117 0.19 2.34 5.74
C LEU A 117 1.67 2.73 5.61
N GLY A 118 2.40 2.81 6.71
CA GLY A 118 3.84 3.09 6.70
C GLY A 118 4.63 2.05 5.90
N ASP A 119 4.32 0.76 6.07
CA ASP A 119 4.95 -0.32 5.32
C ASP A 119 4.58 -0.26 3.82
N VAL A 120 3.29 -0.07 3.50
CA VAL A 120 2.80 0.09 2.11
C VAL A 120 3.47 1.31 1.44
N LEU A 121 3.45 2.47 2.08
CA LEU A 121 4.06 3.68 1.52
C LEU A 121 5.57 3.50 1.33
N SER A 122 6.25 2.84 2.27
CA SER A 122 7.68 2.56 2.12
C SER A 122 7.97 1.62 0.95
N HIS A 123 7.09 0.63 0.71
CA HIS A 123 7.17 -0.26 -0.44
C HIS A 123 7.08 0.53 -1.76
N GLU A 124 6.05 1.37 -1.90
CA GLU A 124 5.86 2.17 -3.12
C GLU A 124 6.98 3.22 -3.32
N LEU A 125 7.55 3.75 -2.23
CA LEU A 125 8.71 4.64 -2.32
C LEU A 125 9.98 3.92 -2.81
N VAL A 126 10.16 2.63 -2.51
CA VAL A 126 11.26 1.83 -3.08
C VAL A 126 11.07 1.69 -4.58
N HIS A 127 9.85 1.42 -5.06
CA HIS A 127 9.56 1.43 -6.49
C HIS A 127 9.85 2.78 -7.14
N ALA A 128 9.43 3.88 -6.52
CA ALA A 128 9.71 5.23 -7.01
C ALA A 128 11.21 5.54 -7.08
N TYR A 129 11.99 5.08 -6.10
CA TYR A 129 13.45 5.19 -6.10
C TYR A 129 14.07 4.34 -7.20
N ASP A 130 13.66 3.07 -7.32
CA ASP A 130 14.22 2.12 -8.27
C ASP A 130 14.01 2.56 -9.71
N ASP A 131 12.79 2.98 -10.03
CA ASP A 131 12.39 3.55 -11.32
C ASP A 131 13.36 4.67 -11.75
N ARG A 132 13.69 5.57 -10.81
CA ARG A 132 14.57 6.71 -11.08
C ARG A 132 16.04 6.31 -11.14
N LYS A 133 16.48 5.47 -10.21
CA LYS A 133 17.88 5.11 -10.01
C LYS A 133 18.37 4.13 -11.06
N PHE A 134 17.57 3.11 -11.35
CA PHE A 134 17.92 1.99 -12.20
C PHE A 134 17.22 2.00 -13.55
N LYS A 135 16.30 2.96 -13.79
CA LYS A 135 15.52 3.06 -15.03
C LYS A 135 14.77 1.75 -15.30
N VAL A 136 13.97 1.37 -14.29
CA VAL A 136 13.19 0.12 -14.30
C VAL A 136 12.29 0.09 -15.54
N ASP A 137 12.34 -1.04 -16.24
CA ASP A 137 11.38 -1.34 -17.29
C ASP A 137 10.31 -2.23 -16.67
N TRP A 138 9.16 -1.65 -16.35
CA TRP A 138 8.06 -2.36 -15.68
C TRP A 138 7.45 -3.47 -16.52
N LEU A 139 7.72 -3.54 -17.82
CA LEU A 139 7.31 -4.64 -18.70
C LEU A 139 8.38 -5.75 -18.79
N ASN A 140 9.59 -5.49 -18.33
CA ASN A 140 10.63 -6.49 -18.21
C ASN A 140 10.50 -7.24 -16.87
N LEU A 141 10.18 -8.54 -16.94
CA LEU A 141 9.93 -9.36 -15.76
C LEU A 141 11.09 -9.37 -14.76
N LYS A 142 12.35 -9.28 -15.21
CA LYS A 142 13.52 -9.27 -14.32
C LYS A 142 13.66 -7.93 -13.59
N HIS A 143 13.41 -6.83 -14.29
CA HIS A 143 13.45 -5.48 -13.69
C HIS A 143 12.32 -5.34 -12.67
N HIS A 144 11.10 -5.74 -13.03
CA HIS A 144 9.96 -5.78 -12.13
C HIS A 144 10.24 -6.66 -10.92
N ALA A 145 10.68 -7.91 -11.13
CA ALA A 145 11.04 -8.83 -10.05
C ALA A 145 12.11 -8.26 -9.11
N CYS A 146 13.13 -7.60 -9.65
CA CYS A 146 14.19 -6.99 -8.85
C CYS A 146 13.66 -5.87 -7.95
N SER A 147 12.80 -5.01 -8.48
CA SER A 147 12.20 -3.91 -7.70
C SER A 147 11.26 -4.44 -6.61
N GLU A 148 10.49 -5.48 -6.92
CA GLU A 148 9.62 -6.16 -5.94
C GLU A 148 10.39 -6.82 -4.79
N ILE A 149 11.50 -7.50 -5.11
CA ILE A 149 12.38 -8.09 -4.09
C ILE A 149 12.90 -7.01 -3.15
N ARG A 150 13.35 -5.88 -3.71
CA ARG A 150 13.87 -4.74 -2.94
C ARG A 150 12.76 -4.11 -2.09
N ALA A 151 11.61 -3.82 -2.69
CA ALA A 151 10.47 -3.20 -2.01
C ALA A 151 9.97 -4.07 -0.84
N SER A 152 9.81 -5.38 -1.04
CA SER A 152 9.44 -6.29 0.05
C SER A 152 10.52 -6.49 1.11
N SER A 153 11.79 -6.41 0.73
CA SER A 153 12.89 -6.56 1.70
C SER A 153 13.09 -5.31 2.56
N LEU A 154 12.89 -4.12 1.99
CA LEU A 154 13.26 -2.83 2.60
C LEU A 154 12.10 -2.08 3.26
N SER A 155 10.84 -2.38 2.91
CA SER A 155 9.67 -1.64 3.38
C SER A 155 9.22 -1.94 4.81
N GLY A 156 9.60 -3.11 5.35
CA GLY A 156 9.13 -3.58 6.65
C GLY A 156 7.92 -4.52 6.59
N GLU A 157 7.29 -4.69 5.42
CA GLU A 157 6.08 -5.53 5.28
C GLU A 157 6.31 -7.02 5.59
N CYS A 158 7.56 -7.48 5.50
CA CYS A 158 7.96 -8.85 5.86
C CYS A 158 8.54 -8.97 7.28
N ARG A 159 8.58 -7.90 8.09
CA ARG A 159 9.19 -7.87 9.43
C ARG A 159 8.56 -8.86 10.41
N ILE A 160 7.22 -8.98 10.45
CA ILE A 160 6.51 -9.86 11.40
C ILE A 160 6.80 -11.34 11.13
N SER A 161 7.05 -11.71 9.87
CA SER A 161 7.40 -13.10 9.52
C SER A 161 8.66 -13.54 10.28
N GLN A 162 9.62 -12.62 10.45
CA GLN A 162 10.86 -12.91 11.15
C GLN A 162 10.64 -13.15 12.65
N GLU A 163 9.76 -12.37 13.28
CA GLU A 163 9.45 -12.48 14.72
C GLU A 163 8.70 -13.78 15.07
N PHE A 164 7.72 -14.18 14.24
CA PHE A 164 7.00 -15.44 14.46
C PHE A 164 7.92 -16.66 14.37
N TRP A 165 8.83 -16.69 13.40
CA TRP A 165 9.77 -17.81 13.23
C TRP A 165 10.91 -17.81 14.25
N LYS A 166 11.38 -16.64 14.70
CA LYS A 166 12.33 -16.50 15.83
C LYS A 166 11.74 -17.08 17.12
N GLY A 167 10.49 -16.76 17.44
CA GLY A 167 9.81 -17.28 18.63
C GLY A 167 9.50 -18.77 18.58
N ALA A 168 9.22 -19.32 17.40
CA ALA A 168 8.82 -20.73 17.25
C ALA A 168 9.97 -21.73 17.19
N LEU A 169 11.15 -21.37 16.63
CA LEU A 169 12.18 -22.37 16.29
C LEU A 169 13.63 -22.02 16.69
N GLY A 170 13.90 -20.87 17.31
CA GLY A 170 15.25 -20.50 17.76
C GLY A 170 16.33 -20.47 16.65
N LYS A 171 15.94 -20.53 15.37
CA LYS A 171 16.82 -20.58 14.20
C LYS A 171 16.73 -19.28 13.38
N VAL A 172 17.85 -18.92 12.75
CA VAL A 172 18.00 -17.74 11.90
C VAL A 172 17.06 -17.80 10.67
N SER A 173 15.95 -17.07 10.77
CA SER A 173 15.32 -16.20 9.75
C SER A 173 15.31 -16.66 8.26
N LYS A 174 14.75 -17.84 7.94
CA LYS A 174 14.24 -18.09 6.56
C LYS A 174 12.88 -17.42 6.28
N GLY A 175 12.17 -16.99 7.33
CA GLY A 175 10.85 -16.36 7.22
C GLY A 175 10.83 -15.13 6.33
N HIS A 176 11.77 -14.19 6.55
CA HIS A 176 11.89 -12.97 5.74
C HIS A 176 12.12 -13.28 4.26
N GLN A 177 13.10 -14.12 3.95
CA GLN A 177 13.39 -14.53 2.57
C GLN A 177 12.17 -15.18 1.90
N ASN A 178 11.48 -16.08 2.60
CA ASN A 178 10.28 -16.72 2.06
C ASN A 178 9.15 -15.72 1.83
N CYS A 179 8.97 -14.75 2.74
CA CYS A 179 7.99 -13.67 2.59
C CYS A 179 8.31 -12.82 1.36
N VAL A 180 9.54 -12.31 1.24
CA VAL A 180 9.99 -11.48 0.11
C VAL A 180 9.85 -12.23 -1.21
N LYS A 181 10.31 -13.49 -1.27
CA LYS A 181 10.20 -14.31 -2.48
C LYS A 181 8.75 -14.54 -2.89
N ARG A 182 7.87 -14.87 -1.93
CA ARG A 182 6.44 -15.06 -2.19
C ARG A 182 5.79 -13.79 -2.74
N ARG A 183 6.06 -12.64 -2.13
CA ARG A 183 5.48 -11.35 -2.55
C ARG A 183 5.95 -10.94 -3.94
N ALA A 184 7.24 -11.04 -4.21
CA ALA A 184 7.79 -10.73 -5.53
C ALA A 184 7.19 -11.61 -6.63
N VAL A 185 7.04 -12.92 -6.40
CA VAL A 185 6.38 -13.82 -7.37
C VAL A 185 4.93 -13.39 -7.62
N LEU A 186 4.16 -13.09 -6.56
CA LEU A 186 2.77 -12.67 -6.70
C LEU A 186 2.62 -11.36 -7.48
N SER A 187 3.51 -10.39 -7.28
CA SER A 187 3.47 -9.13 -8.04
C SER A 187 3.86 -9.35 -9.51
N VAL A 188 4.93 -10.10 -9.77
CA VAL A 188 5.37 -10.42 -11.14
C VAL A 188 4.30 -11.20 -11.92
N MET A 189 3.55 -12.08 -11.25
CA MET A 189 2.41 -12.78 -11.87
C MET A 189 1.30 -11.84 -12.37
N ALA A 190 1.17 -10.64 -11.81
CA ALA A 190 0.21 -9.64 -12.26
C ALA A 190 0.73 -8.80 -13.45
N ASN A 191 1.98 -9.03 -13.89
CA ASN A 191 2.55 -8.34 -15.03
C ASN A 191 1.95 -8.84 -16.35
N PRO A 192 1.60 -7.96 -17.30
CA PRO A 192 1.00 -8.36 -18.57
C PRO A 192 1.90 -9.26 -19.44
N ASN A 193 3.22 -9.21 -19.26
CA ASN A 193 4.18 -10.05 -19.99
C ASN A 193 4.50 -11.36 -19.26
N CYS A 194 3.82 -11.67 -18.16
CA CYS A 194 4.06 -12.88 -17.38
C CYS A 194 3.02 -13.96 -17.71
N ASP A 195 3.43 -14.95 -18.50
CA ASP A 195 2.51 -16.00 -18.98
C ASP A 195 2.13 -17.04 -17.91
N SER A 196 2.95 -17.22 -16.89
CA SER A 196 2.74 -18.26 -15.88
C SER A 196 3.44 -17.98 -14.56
N ARG A 197 3.00 -18.67 -13.52
CA ARG A 197 3.68 -18.68 -12.21
C ARG A 197 5.13 -19.16 -12.31
N GLU A 198 5.42 -20.16 -13.13
CA GLU A 198 6.78 -20.68 -13.32
C GLU A 198 7.70 -19.61 -13.92
N THR A 199 7.18 -18.85 -14.88
CA THR A 199 7.90 -17.70 -15.47
C THR A 199 8.21 -16.64 -14.42
N ALA A 200 7.26 -16.31 -13.53
CA ALA A 200 7.47 -15.37 -12.43
C ALA A 200 8.52 -15.88 -11.43
N GLU A 201 8.42 -17.14 -11.01
CA GLU A 201 9.38 -17.78 -10.08
C GLU A 201 10.79 -17.79 -10.66
N LYS A 202 10.92 -18.13 -11.95
CA LYS A 202 12.20 -18.07 -12.67
C LYS A 202 12.77 -16.66 -12.74
N ALA A 203 11.95 -15.65 -13.08
CA ALA A 203 12.40 -14.26 -13.13
C ALA A 203 12.90 -13.76 -11.76
N VAL A 204 12.19 -14.10 -10.68
CA VAL A 204 12.59 -13.80 -9.31
C VAL A 204 13.90 -14.50 -8.94
N ASP A 205 14.04 -15.79 -9.27
CA ASP A 205 15.23 -16.58 -8.95
C ASP A 205 16.49 -16.09 -9.67
N GLU A 206 16.36 -15.68 -10.93
CA GLU A 206 17.49 -15.20 -11.73
C GLU A 206 18.10 -13.90 -11.17
N VAL A 207 17.29 -13.04 -10.55
CA VAL A 207 17.76 -11.75 -10.01
C VAL A 207 17.96 -11.75 -8.49
N TRP A 208 17.53 -12.82 -7.80
CA TRP A 208 17.46 -12.92 -6.34
C TRP A 208 18.75 -12.48 -5.64
N ALA A 209 19.88 -13.10 -6.00
CA ALA A 209 21.13 -12.87 -5.30
C ALA A 209 21.61 -11.40 -5.41
N SER A 210 21.33 -10.74 -6.53
CA SER A 210 21.71 -9.33 -6.71
C SER A 210 20.74 -8.40 -6.00
N CYS A 211 19.43 -8.60 -6.16
CA CYS A 211 18.43 -7.63 -5.71
C CYS A 211 18.13 -7.77 -4.22
N PHE A 212 18.14 -8.98 -3.66
CA PHE A 212 17.88 -9.21 -2.24
C PHE A 212 19.02 -8.69 -1.34
N ASN A 213 20.25 -8.65 -1.86
CA ASN A 213 21.43 -8.20 -1.13
C ASN A 213 21.78 -6.73 -1.38
N ASP A 214 20.98 -6.01 -2.20
CA ASP A 214 21.20 -4.60 -2.48
C ASP A 214 20.38 -3.74 -1.51
N PRO A 215 21.02 -3.09 -0.52
CA PRO A 215 20.30 -2.32 0.49
C PRO A 215 19.94 -0.91 0.01
N ARG A 216 20.41 -0.47 -1.16
CA ARG A 216 20.32 0.95 -1.55
C ARG A 216 18.87 1.44 -1.55
N PRO A 217 18.59 2.68 -1.10
CA PRO A 217 19.56 3.70 -0.65
C PRO A 217 20.02 3.55 0.80
N TYR A 218 19.56 2.54 1.54
CA TYR A 218 20.01 2.28 2.90
C TYR A 218 21.45 1.71 2.90
N GLU A 219 22.14 1.87 4.02
CA GLU A 219 23.47 1.27 4.22
C GLU A 219 23.38 -0.24 4.51
N MET A 220 22.29 -0.67 5.15
CA MET A 220 22.02 -2.06 5.47
C MET A 220 20.52 -2.34 5.51
N ILE A 221 20.14 -3.59 5.24
CA ILE A 221 18.76 -4.06 5.37
C ILE A 221 18.45 -4.19 6.87
N TYR A 222 17.51 -3.40 7.39
CA TYR A 222 17.06 -3.52 8.77
C TYR A 222 16.24 -4.80 8.91
N ARG A 223 16.71 -5.76 9.72
CA ARG A 223 16.14 -7.10 9.93
C ARG A 223 15.71 -7.30 11.38
#